data_AF-A0A060YPG9-F1
#
_entry.id   AF-A0A060YPG9-F1
#
_cell.length_a   1.000
_cell.length_b   1.000
_cell.length_c   1.000
_cell.angle_alpha   90.00
_cell.angle_beta   90.00
_cell.angle_gamma   90.00
#
_symmetry.space_group_name_H-M   'P 1'
#
loop_
_entity.id
_entity.type
_entity.pdbx_description
1 polymer ?
#
loop_
_entity_poly.entity_id
_entity_poly.type
_entity_poly.pdbx_seq_one_letter_code
_entity_poly.pdbx_strand_id
1 'polypeptide(L)'
;MSAAAPNSKSQSSLREDLTCAICCDLFTEPVMLGCMHHFCKHCISTYWRGTQTPVSCPQCRKEFTNKHFQTNYLVTAMVEKVRASTSDCYVQNIQKQQKDSLEAHRRRREDFITVLNEDKDKMESIKVKTCDAEARNNGV
;
A
#
# COMPACT_ATOMS: atom_id res chain seq x y z
N MET A 1 33.86 -5.75 35.44
CA MET A 1 32.43 -5.59 35.78
C MET A 1 31.74 -4.94 34.58
N SER A 2 30.81 -5.69 34.00
CA SER A 2 29.76 -5.40 33.00
C SER A 2 30.01 -4.39 31.88
N ALA A 3 30.25 -4.93 30.67
CA ALA A 3 29.98 -4.25 29.41
C ALA A 3 28.47 -4.11 29.20
N ALA A 4 27.99 -2.90 28.95
CA ALA A 4 26.61 -2.64 28.57
C ALA A 4 26.36 -3.11 27.13
N ALA A 5 25.39 -4.01 26.95
CA ALA A 5 24.98 -4.52 25.65
C ALA A 5 24.40 -3.38 24.76
N PRO A 6 24.67 -3.39 23.44
CA PRO A 6 24.00 -2.46 22.53
C PRO A 6 22.52 -2.83 22.45
N ASN A 7 21.69 -1.90 22.90
CA ASN A 7 20.23 -1.99 22.93
C ASN A 7 19.72 -2.24 21.50
N SER A 8 19.29 -3.47 21.22
CA SER A 8 18.61 -3.84 19.98
C SER A 8 17.24 -3.18 19.96
N LYS A 9 17.16 -1.93 19.49
CA LYS A 9 15.86 -1.33 19.18
C LYS A 9 15.26 -2.16 18.05
N SER A 10 14.26 -2.97 18.39
CA SER A 10 13.30 -3.52 17.43
C SER A 10 12.84 -2.37 16.55
N GLN A 11 13.03 -2.48 15.24
CA GLN A 11 12.63 -1.47 14.29
C GLN A 11 11.09 -1.43 14.28
N SER A 12 10.49 -0.62 15.14
CA SER A 12 9.04 -0.42 15.15
C SER A 12 8.63 0.21 13.83
N SER A 13 7.54 -0.29 13.24
CA SER A 13 7.01 0.34 12.05
C SER A 13 6.45 1.71 12.41
N LEU A 14 6.55 2.69 11.50
CA LEU A 14 5.96 4.03 11.73
C LEU A 14 4.46 3.95 12.05
N ARG A 15 3.78 2.89 11.59
CA ARG A 15 2.38 2.59 11.93
C ARG A 15 2.22 2.27 13.42
N GLU A 16 3.10 1.48 14.01
CA GLU A 16 3.09 1.16 15.44
C GLU A 16 3.28 2.42 16.30
N ASP A 17 4.23 3.27 15.92
CA ASP A 17 4.51 4.53 16.64
C ASP A 17 3.32 5.52 16.60
N LEU A 18 2.41 5.35 15.62
CA LEU A 18 1.22 6.19 15.44
C LEU A 18 -0.08 5.49 15.87
N THR A 19 0.02 4.40 16.64
CA THR A 19 -1.13 3.62 17.12
C THR A 19 -1.55 4.05 18.52
N CYS A 20 -2.86 4.24 18.72
CA CYS A 20 -3.45 4.55 20.00
C CYS A 20 -3.49 3.33 20.92
N ALA A 21 -2.92 3.45 22.12
CA ALA A 21 -2.91 2.36 23.11
C ALA A 21 -4.29 2.00 23.70
N ILE A 22 -5.35 2.79 23.42
CA ILE A 22 -6.72 2.48 23.87
C ILE A 22 -7.49 1.69 22.80
N CYS A 23 -7.57 2.21 21.57
CA CYS A 23 -8.33 1.56 20.49
C CYS A 23 -7.50 0.62 19.60
N CYS A 24 -6.18 0.56 19.83
CA CYS A 24 -5.23 -0.27 19.07
C CYS A 24 -5.25 0.00 17.55
N ASP A 25 -5.58 1.23 17.15
CA ASP A 25 -5.60 1.68 15.76
C ASP A 25 -4.89 3.03 15.62
N LEU A 26 -4.59 3.43 14.39
CA LEU A 26 -3.97 4.72 14.06
C LEU A 26 -4.75 5.88 14.69
N PHE A 27 -4.03 6.86 15.25
CA PHE A 27 -4.67 7.96 15.95
C PHE A 27 -5.71 8.68 15.09
N THR A 28 -6.90 8.90 15.66
CA THR A 28 -7.93 9.75 15.07
C THR A 28 -8.10 10.96 16.00
N GLU A 29 -7.86 12.16 15.45
CA GLU A 29 -7.72 13.40 16.23
C GLU A 29 -6.74 13.22 17.42
N PRO A 30 -5.44 12.98 17.16
CA PRO A 30 -4.46 12.76 18.21
C PRO A 30 -4.38 13.96 19.16
N VAL A 31 -4.53 13.69 20.46
CA VAL A 31 -4.30 14.64 21.52
C VAL A 31 -3.14 14.19 22.40
N MET A 32 -2.38 15.15 22.91
CA MET A 32 -1.24 14.95 23.80
C MET A 32 -1.62 15.34 25.23
N LEU A 33 -1.29 14.46 26.19
CA LEU A 33 -1.38 14.76 27.62
C LEU A 33 -0.15 15.50 28.14
N GLY A 34 -0.20 16.06 29.35
CA GLY A 34 0.96 16.70 30.00
C GLY A 34 2.12 15.74 30.35
N CYS A 35 1.94 14.42 30.13
CA CYS A 35 3.03 13.43 30.18
C CYS A 35 3.61 13.08 28.81
N MET A 36 3.19 13.79 27.75
CA MET A 36 3.58 13.60 26.35
C MET A 36 3.13 12.28 25.68
N HIS A 37 2.24 11.51 26.31
CA HIS A 37 1.57 10.40 25.64
C HIS A 37 0.39 10.87 24.79
N HIS A 38 0.19 10.20 23.66
CA HIS A 38 -0.84 10.53 22.69
C HIS A 38 -1.97 9.50 22.69
N PHE A 39 -3.19 9.96 22.48
CA PHE A 39 -4.40 9.14 22.35
C PHE A 39 -5.36 9.76 21.34
N CYS A 40 -6.29 8.99 20.80
CA CYS A 40 -7.43 9.57 20.08
C CYS A 40 -8.25 10.43 21.05
N LYS A 41 -8.71 11.60 20.61
CA LYS A 41 -9.53 12.51 21.42
C LYS A 41 -10.73 11.81 22.05
N HIS A 42 -11.46 11.02 21.26
CA HIS A 42 -12.61 10.25 21.74
C HIS A 42 -12.20 9.19 22.79
N CYS A 43 -11.07 8.50 22.57
CA CYS A 43 -10.59 7.45 23.47
C CYS A 43 -10.28 7.99 24.86
N ILE A 44 -9.48 9.06 24.95
CA ILE A 44 -9.10 9.61 26.25
C ILE A 44 -10.27 10.29 26.95
N SER A 45 -11.15 10.95 26.19
CA SER A 45 -12.37 11.57 26.73
C SER A 45 -13.32 10.52 27.34
N THR A 46 -13.43 9.35 26.70
CA THR A 46 -14.22 8.23 27.21
C THR A 46 -13.55 7.57 28.39
N TYR A 47 -12.22 7.39 28.37
CA TYR A 47 -11.46 6.83 29.49
C TYR A 47 -11.62 7.67 30.78
N TRP A 48 -11.65 9.00 30.67
CA TRP A 48 -11.89 9.91 31.80
C TRP A 48 -13.36 10.19 32.10
N ARG A 49 -14.31 9.59 31.38
CA ARG A 49 -15.74 9.83 31.57
C ARG A 49 -16.17 9.26 32.93
N GLY A 50 -16.85 10.06 33.74
CA GLY A 50 -17.34 9.64 35.06
C GLY A 50 -16.27 9.59 36.17
N THR A 51 -14.98 9.64 35.84
CA THR A 51 -13.89 9.74 36.82
C THR A 51 -13.84 11.14 37.43
N GLN A 52 -13.92 11.25 38.76
CA GLN A 52 -13.58 12.49 39.47
C GLN A 52 -12.05 12.65 39.52
N THR A 53 -11.56 13.88 39.58
CA THR A 53 -10.12 14.14 39.65
C THR A 53 -9.50 13.55 40.92
N PRO A 54 -8.25 13.05 40.87
CA PRO A 54 -7.33 13.10 39.74
C PRO A 54 -7.64 12.07 38.64
N VAL A 55 -7.29 12.41 37.40
CA VAL A 55 -7.35 11.47 36.26
C VAL A 55 -5.95 10.99 35.92
N SER A 56 -5.81 9.75 35.44
CA SER A 56 -4.51 9.17 35.13
C SER A 56 -4.29 8.97 33.63
N CYS A 57 -3.03 8.94 33.22
CA CYS A 57 -2.63 8.50 31.89
C CYS A 57 -2.78 6.97 31.75
N PRO A 58 -3.47 6.46 30.72
CA PRO A 58 -3.57 5.01 30.46
C PRO A 58 -2.21 4.31 30.28
N GLN A 59 -1.19 5.04 29.79
CA GLN A 59 0.11 4.46 29.42
C GLN A 59 1.13 4.50 30.55
N CYS A 60 1.33 5.65 31.21
CA CYS A 60 2.33 5.80 32.28
C CYS A 60 1.74 5.99 33.67
N ARG A 61 0.41 6.00 33.80
CA ARG A 61 -0.32 6.17 35.07
C ARG A 61 -0.08 7.48 35.81
N LYS A 62 0.65 8.44 35.22
CA LYS A 62 0.82 9.79 35.78
C LYS A 62 -0.56 10.43 36.00
N GLU A 63 -0.76 10.99 37.19
CA GLU A 63 -1.99 11.66 37.58
C GLU A 63 -2.01 13.14 37.18
N PHE A 64 -3.21 13.65 36.89
CA PHE A 64 -3.48 15.02 36.52
C PHE A 64 -4.68 15.53 37.31
N THR A 65 -4.58 16.77 37.78
CA THR A 65 -5.64 17.45 38.55
C THR A 65 -6.75 18.00 37.65
N ASN A 66 -6.57 17.99 36.33
CA ASN A 66 -7.57 18.43 35.37
C ASN A 66 -7.61 17.51 34.13
N LYS A 67 -8.74 17.55 33.40
CA LYS A 67 -8.94 16.79 32.16
C LYS A 67 -8.50 17.62 30.96
N HIS A 68 -7.25 18.05 30.95
CA HIS A 68 -6.70 18.90 29.88
C HIS A 68 -5.81 18.10 28.92
N PHE A 69 -5.97 18.36 27.62
CA PHE A 69 -5.13 17.81 26.56
C PHE A 69 -5.07 18.80 25.38
N GLN A 70 -4.02 18.69 24.57
CA GLN A 70 -3.81 19.56 23.40
C GLN A 70 -3.78 18.73 22.11
N THR A 71 -4.42 19.22 21.06
CA THR A 71 -4.33 18.61 19.72
C THR A 71 -2.92 18.73 19.18
N ASN A 72 -2.38 17.64 18.62
CA ASN A 72 -1.08 17.66 17.94
C ASN A 72 -1.24 17.51 16.43
N TYR A 73 -1.24 18.64 15.71
CA TYR A 73 -1.43 18.69 14.26
C TYR A 73 -0.31 18.02 13.47
N LEU A 74 0.91 17.96 14.01
CA LEU A 74 2.01 17.25 13.36
C LEU A 74 1.75 15.73 13.37
N VAL A 75 1.31 15.19 14.50
CA VAL A 75 0.93 13.78 14.59
C VAL A 75 -0.27 13.48 13.68
N THR A 76 -1.25 14.38 13.60
CA THR A 76 -2.34 14.26 12.63
C THR A 76 -1.81 14.15 11.20
N ALA A 77 -0.93 15.06 10.78
CA ALA A 77 -0.35 15.05 9.43
C ALA A 77 0.47 13.77 9.15
N MET A 78 1.18 13.24 10.15
CA MET A 78 1.93 11.99 10.01
C MET A 78 1.01 10.78 9.84
N VAL A 79 -0.08 10.70 10.62
CA VAL A 79 -1.07 9.62 10.48
C VAL A 79 -1.69 9.61 9.09
N GLU A 80 -2.07 10.77 8.57
CA GLU A 80 -2.66 10.88 7.24
C GLU A 80 -1.68 10.44 6.13
N LYS A 81 -0.39 10.77 6.26
CA LYS A 81 0.64 10.26 5.32
C LYS A 81 0.77 8.74 5.37
N VAL A 82 0.70 8.13 6.55
CA VAL A 82 0.76 6.66 6.69
C VAL A 82 -0.48 6.02 6.06
N ARG A 83 -1.68 6.57 6.31
CA ARG A 83 -2.94 6.10 5.69
C ARG A 83 -2.91 6.18 4.16
N ALA A 84 -2.40 7.30 3.62
CA ALA A 84 -2.24 7.48 2.19
C ALA A 84 -1.23 6.47 1.63
N SER A 85 -0.06 6.32 2.26
CA SER A 85 1.00 5.41 1.78
C SER A 85 0.54 3.95 1.70
N THR A 86 -0.24 3.48 2.68
CA THR A 86 -0.80 2.12 2.65
C THR A 86 -1.84 1.94 1.55
N SER A 87 -2.66 2.98 1.32
CA SER A 87 -3.72 2.94 0.31
C SER A 87 -3.15 3.07 -1.11
N ASP A 88 -2.21 3.97 -1.31
CA ASP A 88 -1.55 4.23 -2.59
C ASP A 88 -0.78 3.01 -3.08
N CYS A 89 -0.02 2.35 -2.21
CA CYS A 89 0.69 1.11 -2.56
C CYS A 89 -0.28 0.00 -2.96
N TYR A 90 -1.37 -0.19 -2.20
CA TYR A 90 -2.39 -1.19 -2.53
C TYR A 90 -3.05 -0.90 -3.90
N VAL A 91 -3.49 0.34 -4.12
CA VAL A 91 -4.13 0.75 -5.38
C VAL A 91 -3.16 0.61 -6.55
N GLN A 92 -1.91 1.06 -6.40
CA GLN A 92 -0.88 0.93 -7.43
C GLN A 92 -0.61 -0.54 -7.77
N ASN A 93 -0.56 -1.44 -6.78
CA ASN A 93 -0.36 -2.86 -6.99
C ASN A 93 -1.50 -3.49 -7.81
N ILE A 94 -2.76 -3.17 -7.46
CA ILE A 94 -3.94 -3.65 -8.20
C ILE A 94 -3.97 -3.08 -9.62
N GLN A 95 -3.73 -1.78 -9.79
CA GLN A 95 -3.67 -1.14 -11.10
C GLN A 95 -2.58 -1.75 -11.99
N LYS A 96 -1.40 -2.02 -11.41
CA LYS A 96 -0.31 -2.67 -12.12
C LYS A 96 -0.71 -4.09 -12.56
N GLN A 97 -1.28 -4.90 -11.66
CA GLN A 97 -1.72 -6.24 -11.99
C GLN A 97 -2.76 -6.25 -13.13
N GLN A 98 -3.71 -5.30 -13.10
CA GLN A 98 -4.70 -5.14 -14.16
C GLN A 98 -4.05 -4.77 -15.49
N LYS A 99 -3.12 -3.80 -15.48
CA LYS A 99 -2.38 -3.36 -16.67
C LYS A 99 -1.54 -4.48 -17.26
N ASP A 100 -0.78 -5.20 -16.44
CA ASP A 100 0.07 -6.31 -16.87
C ASP A 100 -0.78 -7.44 -17.49
N SER A 101 -1.95 -7.72 -16.92
CA SER A 101 -2.89 -8.71 -17.47
C SER A 101 -3.46 -8.27 -18.83
N LEU A 102 -3.83 -7.00 -18.98
CA LEU A 102 -4.31 -6.42 -20.23
C LEU A 102 -3.23 -6.46 -21.32
N GLU A 103 -2.00 -6.08 -20.98
CA GLU A 103 -0.86 -6.12 -21.90
C GLU A 103 -0.50 -7.55 -22.30
N ALA A 104 -0.54 -8.51 -21.38
CA ALA A 104 -0.32 -9.92 -21.70
C ALA A 104 -1.37 -10.46 -22.68
N HIS A 105 -2.63 -10.06 -22.53
CA HIS A 105 -3.68 -10.43 -23.47
C HIS A 105 -3.49 -9.76 -24.83
N ARG A 106 -3.10 -8.48 -24.85
CA ARG A 106 -2.81 -7.73 -26.08
C ARG A 106 -1.67 -8.38 -26.87
N ARG A 107 -0.56 -8.72 -26.18
CA ARG A 107 0.58 -9.41 -26.80
C ARG A 107 0.19 -10.74 -27.42
N ARG A 108 -0.54 -11.59 -26.70
CA ARG A 108 -1.03 -12.87 -27.26
C ARG A 108 -1.83 -12.68 -28.56
N ARG A 109 -2.63 -11.62 -28.64
CA ARG A 109 -3.38 -11.29 -29.86
C ARG A 109 -2.45 -10.82 -30.98
N GLU A 110 -1.46 -9.97 -30.67
CA GLU A 110 -0.45 -9.50 -31.64
C GLU A 110 0.42 -10.65 -32.16
N ASP A 111 0.85 -11.56 -31.29
CA ASP A 111 1.61 -12.76 -31.65
C ASP A 111 0.80 -13.67 -32.59
N PHE A 112 -0.48 -13.88 -32.28
CA PHE A 112 -1.37 -14.68 -33.14
C PHE A 112 -1.58 -14.05 -34.52
N ILE A 113 -1.78 -12.73 -34.58
CA ILE A 113 -1.92 -12.01 -35.85
C ILE A 113 -0.63 -12.15 -36.68
N THR A 114 0.53 -12.04 -36.04
CA THR A 114 1.82 -12.22 -36.72
C THR A 114 1.93 -13.61 -37.37
N VAL A 115 1.60 -14.66 -36.62
CA VAL A 115 1.62 -16.05 -37.14
C VAL A 115 0.67 -16.21 -38.34
N LEU A 116 -0.56 -15.68 -38.24
CA LEU A 116 -1.52 -15.73 -39.35
C LEU A 116 -1.01 -15.03 -40.61
N ASN A 117 -0.32 -13.90 -40.45
CA ASN A 117 0.26 -13.18 -41.59
C ASN A 117 1.42 -13.96 -42.21
N GLU A 118 2.30 -14.55 -41.40
CA GLU A 118 3.38 -15.39 -41.91
C GLU A 118 2.85 -16.60 -42.69
N ASP A 119 1.81 -17.25 -42.20
CA ASP A 119 1.19 -18.38 -42.88
C ASP A 119 0.48 -17.96 -44.17
N LYS A 120 -0.11 -16.75 -44.19
CA LYS A 120 -0.64 -16.16 -45.41
C LYS A 120 0.47 -15.91 -46.44
N ASP A 121 1.59 -15.33 -46.05
CA ASP A 121 2.73 -15.04 -46.94
C ASP A 121 3.35 -16.33 -47.50
N LYS A 122 3.45 -17.39 -46.67
CA LYS A 122 3.87 -18.73 -47.11
C LYS A 122 2.88 -19.30 -48.14
N MET A 123 1.58 -19.19 -47.89
CA MET A 123 0.56 -19.65 -48.83
C MET A 123 0.64 -18.90 -50.16
N GLU A 124 0.82 -17.59 -50.15
CA GLU A 124 1.00 -16.78 -51.36
C GLU A 124 2.27 -17.18 -52.13
N SER A 125 3.37 -17.41 -51.41
CA SER A 125 4.63 -17.89 -52.00
C SER A 125 4.48 -19.26 -52.67
N ILE A 126 3.72 -20.18 -52.07
CA ILE A 126 3.43 -21.50 -52.67
C ILE A 126 2.59 -21.35 -53.94
N LYS A 127 1.57 -20.48 -53.93
CA LYS A 127 0.73 -20.22 -55.12
C LYS A 127 1.56 -19.72 -56.30
N VAL A 128 2.46 -18.76 -56.07
CA VAL A 128 3.36 -18.23 -57.11
C VAL A 128 4.23 -19.35 -57.70
N LYS A 129 4.90 -20.12 -56.84
CA LYS A 129 5.75 -21.24 -57.29
C LYS A 129 4.99 -22.31 -58.08
N THR A 130 3.73 -22.55 -57.72
CA THR A 130 2.87 -23.52 -58.41
C THR A 130 2.52 -23.01 -59.80
N CYS A 131 2.11 -21.75 -59.92
CA CYS A 131 1.84 -21.10 -61.21
C CYS A 131 3.07 -21.13 -62.14
N ASP A 132 4.26 -20.84 -61.59
CA ASP A 132 5.52 -20.89 -62.35
C ASP A 132 5.91 -22.30 -62.81
N ALA A 133 5.55 -23.34 -62.03
CA ALA A 133 5.81 -24.73 -62.37
C ALA A 133 4.84 -25.24 -63.45
N GLU A 134 3.55 -24.87 -63.34
CA GLU A 134 2.52 -25.15 -64.33
C GLU A 134 2.83 -24.49 -65.69
N ALA A 135 3.29 -23.24 -65.69
CA ALA A 135 3.71 -22.54 -66.90
C ALA A 135 4.91 -23.21 -67.59
N ARG A 136 5.85 -23.78 -66.82
CA ARG A 136 6.99 -24.54 -67.37
C ARG A 136 6.59 -25.90 -67.94
N ASN A 137 5.58 -26.55 -67.37
CA ASN A 137 5.12 -27.87 -67.83
C ASN A 137 4.23 -27.80 -69.08
N ASN A 138 3.53 -26.68 -69.30
CA ASN A 138 2.65 -26.45 -70.46
C ASN A 138 3.35 -25.76 -71.65
N GLY A 139 4.66 -25.52 -71.57
CA GLY A 139 5.49 -24.91 -72.62
C GLY A 139 6.24 -25.91 -73.51
N VAL A 140 5.79 -27.17 -73.54
CA VAL A 140 6.23 -28.22 -74.48
C VAL A 140 5.07 -28.58 -75.39
#